data_AF-A0A845Y8A4-F1
#
_entry.id   AF-A0A845Y8A4-F1
#
_cell.length_a   1.000
_cell.length_b   1.000
_cell.length_c   1.000
_cell.angle_alpha   90.00
_cell.angle_beta   90.00
_cell.angle_gamma   90.00
#
_symmetry.space_group_name_H-M   'P 1'
#
loop_
_entity.id
_entity.type
_entity.pdbx_description
1 polymer ?
#
loop_
_entity_poly.entity_id
_entity_poly.type
_entity_poly.pdbx_seq_one_letter_code
_entity_poly.pdbx_strand_id
1 'polypeptide(L)'
;MAKMNPDSVNIYEFRRGFAHQPQGESWVSTGFYGPKYVAITFDGGEIPQEIIRAIANEAFQVSQLVSWEEFEKLSLAEKQAIGSLEFNRRFVSGIALVGKTLETWAVLAVITGAIDFAPRYLTVQRYFCCQQSDDYDAMATLITWWEKERLIFDICDNDPGKIYEASPVIKEQPPHNTLLSYSPSAYNNLYLISPEIELSKNNLLSISSTCSQLAEQNRSTATWAFNVNHLKMPELFTLVQAGTLEFYDQYIFHQSVGSGNAN
;
A
#
# COMPACT_ATOMS: atom_id res chain seq x y z
N MET A 1 2.48 -37.43 -6.95
CA MET A 1 3.50 -36.91 -6.01
C MET A 1 2.85 -35.81 -5.21
N ALA A 2 2.78 -35.92 -3.88
CA ALA A 2 2.34 -34.82 -3.04
C ALA A 2 3.41 -33.72 -3.13
N LYS A 3 3.05 -32.53 -3.61
CA LYS A 3 3.95 -31.38 -3.58
C LYS A 3 4.19 -31.02 -2.11
N MET A 4 5.45 -30.99 -1.69
CA MET A 4 5.83 -30.48 -0.37
C MET A 4 5.60 -28.97 -0.37
N ASN A 5 4.81 -28.50 0.60
CA ASN A 5 4.72 -27.08 0.88
C ASN A 5 6.08 -26.60 1.41
N PRO A 6 6.57 -25.42 0.98
CA PRO A 6 7.78 -24.85 1.57
C PRO A 6 7.52 -24.49 3.04
N ASP A 7 8.47 -24.80 3.93
CA ASP A 7 8.38 -24.47 5.36
C ASP A 7 8.44 -22.95 5.61
N SER A 8 9.05 -22.21 4.69
CA SER A 8 9.14 -20.75 4.68
C SER A 8 9.22 -20.21 3.26
N VAL A 9 8.82 -18.94 3.08
CA VAL A 9 8.99 -18.19 1.83
C VAL A 9 9.72 -16.88 2.09
N ASN A 10 10.55 -16.48 1.14
CA ASN A 10 11.30 -15.23 1.20
C ASN A 10 10.39 -14.04 0.86
N ILE A 11 10.54 -12.98 1.65
CA ILE A 11 9.98 -11.66 1.36
C ILE A 11 11.15 -10.72 1.09
N TYR A 12 11.17 -10.21 -0.13
CA TYR A 12 12.15 -9.25 -0.59
C TYR A 12 11.66 -7.83 -0.35
N GLU A 13 12.61 -6.93 -0.17
CA GLU A 13 12.40 -5.54 0.19
C GLU A 13 13.17 -4.64 -0.78
N PHE A 14 12.59 -3.48 -1.06
CA PHE A 14 13.30 -2.32 -1.56
C PHE A 14 12.45 -1.07 -1.32
N ARG A 15 13.06 0.11 -1.47
CA ARG A 15 12.33 1.39 -1.40
C ARG A 15 12.81 2.36 -2.46
N ARG A 16 12.01 3.39 -2.73
CA ARG A 16 12.42 4.49 -3.61
C ARG A 16 13.52 5.29 -2.92
N GLY A 17 14.65 5.47 -3.60
CA GLY A 17 15.75 6.29 -3.07
C GLY A 17 15.38 7.77 -3.06
N PHE A 18 15.77 8.48 -2.02
CA PHE A 18 15.73 9.94 -1.97
C PHE A 18 16.99 10.47 -1.28
N ALA A 19 17.35 11.70 -1.61
CA ALA A 19 18.51 12.38 -1.03
C ALA A 19 18.07 13.32 0.09
N HIS A 20 18.85 13.33 1.17
CA HIS A 20 18.61 14.21 2.32
C HIS A 20 19.90 14.84 2.83
N GLN A 21 19.75 15.93 3.57
CA GLN A 21 20.83 16.57 4.31
C GLN A 21 20.49 16.56 5.81
N PRO A 22 21.39 16.08 6.68
CA PRO A 22 21.22 16.20 8.12
C PRO A 22 21.13 17.66 8.58
N GLN A 23 20.23 17.93 9.52
CA GLN A 23 20.03 19.21 10.19
C GLN A 23 19.88 18.97 11.69
N GLY A 24 21.01 18.76 12.38
CA GLY A 24 21.01 18.34 13.78
C GLY A 24 20.37 16.96 13.95
N GLU A 25 19.30 16.88 14.76
CA GLU A 25 18.49 15.67 14.97
C GLU A 25 17.38 15.48 13.92
N SER A 26 17.33 16.34 12.90
CA SER A 26 16.36 16.29 11.81
C SER A 26 17.06 16.22 10.45
N TRP A 27 16.30 16.28 9.37
CA TRP A 27 16.81 16.23 8.01
C TRP A 27 15.96 17.08 7.07
N VAL A 28 16.55 17.45 5.94
CA VAL A 28 15.88 18.20 4.87
C VAL A 28 15.97 17.39 3.59
N SER A 29 14.84 17.15 2.94
CA SER A 29 14.84 16.51 1.63
C SER A 29 15.55 17.40 0.61
N THR A 30 16.46 16.82 -0.16
CA THR A 30 17.06 17.50 -1.32
C THR A 30 16.47 17.00 -2.64
N GLY A 31 15.43 16.18 -2.56
CA GLY A 31 14.70 15.60 -3.69
C GLY A 31 15.02 14.13 -3.93
N PHE A 32 14.49 13.60 -5.03
CA PHE A 32 14.66 12.20 -5.43
C PHE A 32 15.75 12.05 -6.49
N TYR A 33 16.97 12.50 -6.16
CA TYR A 33 18.15 12.39 -7.02
C TYR A 33 19.12 11.35 -6.41
N GLY A 34 19.77 10.53 -7.25
CA GLY A 34 20.61 9.41 -6.80
C GLY A 34 20.10 8.05 -7.30
N PRO A 35 20.47 6.93 -6.64
CA PRO A 35 19.94 5.60 -6.99
C PRO A 35 18.41 5.60 -6.94
N LYS A 36 17.78 5.14 -8.03
CA LYS A 36 16.31 5.12 -8.16
C LYS A 36 15.65 4.29 -7.05
N TYR A 37 16.33 3.21 -6.64
CA TYR A 37 15.92 2.32 -5.57
C TYR A 37 17.11 2.04 -4.65
N VAL A 38 16.82 1.83 -3.37
CA VAL A 38 17.78 1.47 -2.32
C VAL A 38 17.23 0.32 -1.49
N ALA A 39 18.06 -0.22 -0.60
CA ALA A 39 17.70 -1.35 0.26
C ALA A 39 17.19 -2.58 -0.53
N ILE A 40 17.76 -2.86 -1.70
CA ILE A 40 17.32 -3.95 -2.59
C ILE A 40 17.83 -5.28 -2.06
N THR A 41 16.93 -6.21 -1.77
CA THR A 41 17.29 -7.53 -1.19
C THR A 41 17.08 -8.72 -2.11
N PHE A 42 16.63 -8.50 -3.35
CA PHE A 42 16.54 -9.56 -4.36
C PHE A 42 17.89 -10.23 -4.60
N ASP A 43 17.85 -11.54 -4.87
CA ASP A 43 19.03 -12.29 -5.27
C ASP A 43 19.70 -11.64 -6.49
N GLY A 44 20.99 -11.34 -6.39
CA GLY A 44 21.73 -10.62 -7.44
C GLY A 44 21.59 -9.10 -7.42
N GLY A 45 20.82 -8.53 -6.49
CA GLY A 45 20.71 -7.08 -6.28
C GLY A 45 19.85 -6.35 -7.32
N GLU A 46 19.07 -7.08 -8.11
CA GLU A 46 18.23 -6.51 -9.17
C GLU A 46 16.74 -6.71 -8.89
N ILE A 47 15.96 -5.63 -9.00
CA ILE A 47 14.50 -5.70 -8.87
C ILE A 47 13.91 -6.31 -10.16
N PRO A 48 13.02 -7.32 -10.07
CA PRO A 48 12.35 -7.90 -11.22
C PRO A 48 11.70 -6.87 -12.14
N GLN A 49 11.87 -7.05 -13.45
CA GLN A 49 11.43 -6.07 -14.47
C GLN A 49 9.92 -5.80 -14.45
N GLU A 50 9.09 -6.80 -14.14
CA GLU A 50 7.64 -6.57 -14.04
C GLU A 50 7.25 -5.65 -12.88
N ILE A 51 7.97 -5.72 -11.76
CA ILE A 51 7.79 -4.83 -10.61
C ILE A 51 8.21 -3.41 -11.00
N ILE A 52 9.36 -3.26 -11.67
CA ILE A 52 9.83 -1.96 -12.19
C ILE A 52 8.81 -1.34 -13.15
N ARG A 53 8.24 -2.13 -14.06
CA ARG A 53 7.20 -1.65 -14.99
C ARG A 53 5.93 -1.23 -14.26
N ALA A 54 5.48 -2.01 -13.27
CA ALA A 54 4.32 -1.65 -12.46
C ALA A 54 4.52 -0.32 -11.72
N ILE A 55 5.71 -0.08 -11.17
CA ILE A 55 6.06 1.20 -10.53
C ILE A 55 6.12 2.34 -11.56
N ALA A 56 6.74 2.11 -12.71
CA ALA A 56 6.85 3.11 -13.77
C ALA A 56 5.49 3.51 -14.35
N ASN A 57 4.53 2.57 -14.37
CA ASN A 57 3.15 2.81 -14.77
C ASN A 57 2.26 3.34 -13.63
N GLU A 58 2.88 3.81 -12.54
CA GLU A 58 2.18 4.48 -11.43
C GLU A 58 1.17 3.60 -10.66
N ALA A 59 1.27 2.28 -10.76
CA ALA A 59 0.33 1.33 -10.15
C ALA A 59 0.33 1.31 -8.61
N PHE A 60 1.21 2.09 -7.97
CA PHE A 60 1.32 2.25 -6.53
C PHE A 60 1.21 3.72 -6.09
N GLN A 61 0.87 4.64 -7.00
CA GLN A 61 0.81 6.08 -6.71
C GLN A 61 -0.52 6.44 -6.05
N VAL A 62 -0.50 6.37 -4.71
CA VAL A 62 -1.59 6.81 -3.83
C VAL A 62 -1.04 7.81 -2.81
N SER A 63 -1.92 8.62 -2.23
CA SER A 63 -1.57 9.39 -1.04
C SER A 63 -2.69 9.37 0.00
N GLN A 64 -2.29 9.35 1.27
CA GLN A 64 -3.16 9.66 2.40
C GLN A 64 -3.17 11.17 2.69
N LEU A 65 -4.25 11.64 3.32
CA LEU A 65 -4.37 13.01 3.79
C LEU A 65 -3.44 13.23 4.99
N VAL A 66 -2.83 14.41 5.06
CA VAL A 66 -2.17 14.88 6.28
C VAL A 66 -2.94 16.09 6.79
N SER A 67 -3.32 16.02 8.07
CA SER A 67 -3.89 17.17 8.76
C SER A 67 -2.77 18.11 9.20
N TRP A 68 -2.53 19.16 8.40
CA TRP A 68 -1.56 20.21 8.75
C TRP A 68 -1.93 20.93 10.05
N GLU A 69 -3.22 21.08 10.33
CA GLU A 69 -3.69 21.66 11.59
C GLU A 69 -3.29 20.81 12.80
N GLU A 70 -3.39 19.48 12.68
CA GLU A 70 -2.91 18.56 13.72
C GLU A 70 -1.38 18.62 13.83
N PHE A 71 -0.67 18.74 12.70
CA PHE A 71 0.79 18.84 12.68
C PHE A 71 1.28 20.05 13.45
N GLU A 72 0.70 21.22 13.20
CA GLU A 72 1.11 22.47 13.82
C GLU A 72 0.98 22.41 15.35
N LYS A 73 -0.05 21.69 15.85
CA LYS A 73 -0.31 21.49 17.28
C LYS A 73 0.70 20.59 17.99
N LEU A 74 1.52 19.84 17.26
CA LEU A 74 2.52 18.95 17.85
C LEU A 74 3.71 19.69 18.46
N SER A 75 4.29 19.07 19.49
CA SER A 75 5.57 19.49 20.06
C SER A 75 6.71 19.35 19.05
N LEU A 76 7.81 20.07 19.28
CA LEU A 76 9.02 19.98 18.43
C LEU A 76 9.55 18.53 18.36
N ALA A 77 9.55 17.81 19.49
CA ALA A 77 10.00 16.43 19.57
C ALA A 77 9.12 15.47 18.73
N GLU A 78 7.80 15.68 18.75
CA GLU A 78 6.87 14.89 17.93
C GLU A 78 7.08 15.17 16.44
N LYS A 79 7.22 16.45 16.07
CA LYS A 79 7.53 16.86 14.68
C LYS A 79 8.83 16.23 14.17
N GLN A 80 9.86 16.19 15.01
CA GLN A 80 11.12 15.52 14.68
C GLN A 80 10.93 13.99 14.52
N ALA A 81 10.18 13.35 15.42
CA ALA A 81 9.91 11.91 15.34
C ALA A 81 9.09 11.52 14.09
N ILE A 82 8.22 12.40 13.61
CA ILE A 82 7.47 12.24 12.35
C ILE A 82 8.39 12.32 11.15
N GLY A 83 9.34 13.26 11.18
CA GLY A 83 10.30 13.39 10.11
C GLY A 83 11.19 12.16 10.00
N SER A 84 11.56 11.53 11.10
CA SER A 84 12.60 10.50 11.08
C SER A 84 12.09 9.06 10.93
N LEU A 85 10.80 8.77 11.15
CA LEU A 85 10.27 7.39 11.13
C LEU A 85 9.23 7.16 10.02
N GLU A 86 9.47 6.18 9.16
CA GLU A 86 8.41 5.53 8.39
C GLU A 86 7.53 4.82 9.40
N PHE A 87 6.20 4.90 9.25
CA PHE A 87 5.21 4.26 10.15
C PHE A 87 4.85 5.02 11.44
N ASN A 88 4.70 6.35 11.37
CA ASN A 88 4.26 7.13 12.52
C ASN A 88 2.72 7.19 12.67
N ARG A 89 2.16 6.20 13.39
CA ARG A 89 0.71 6.10 13.70
C ARG A 89 0.15 7.28 14.52
N ARG A 90 0.99 8.12 15.13
CA ARG A 90 0.53 9.20 16.01
C ARG A 90 0.16 10.48 15.27
N PHE A 91 0.49 10.57 13.99
CA PHE A 91 0.41 11.85 13.30
C PHE A 91 0.02 11.75 11.82
N VAL A 92 0.45 10.71 11.13
CA VAL A 92 -0.15 10.40 9.83
C VAL A 92 -1.40 9.60 10.13
N SER A 93 -2.55 10.10 9.70
CA SER A 93 -3.83 9.38 9.70
C SER A 93 -3.69 8.12 8.83
N GLY A 94 -3.12 7.09 9.45
CA GLY A 94 -2.90 5.77 8.89
C GLY A 94 -1.80 5.67 7.84
N ILE A 95 -1.39 4.42 7.64
CA ILE A 95 -0.53 3.96 6.56
C ILE A 95 -1.44 3.69 5.37
N ALA A 96 -1.09 4.16 4.18
CA ALA A 96 -1.75 3.65 2.98
C ALA A 96 -1.05 2.35 2.53
N LEU A 97 -1.84 1.37 2.16
CA LEU A 97 -1.33 0.09 1.63
C LEU A 97 -1.83 -0.07 0.20
N VAL A 98 -0.98 -0.60 -0.66
CA VAL A 98 -1.36 -1.03 -2.01
C VAL A 98 -0.88 -2.45 -2.22
N GLY A 99 -1.81 -3.38 -2.42
CA GLY A 99 -1.50 -4.74 -2.84
C GLY A 99 -1.72 -4.90 -4.33
N LYS A 100 -0.70 -5.42 -5.03
CA LYS A 100 -0.79 -5.75 -6.46
C LYS A 100 -0.30 -7.17 -6.72
N THR A 101 -1.11 -7.93 -7.44
CA THR A 101 -0.78 -9.28 -7.89
C THR A 101 -0.31 -9.20 -9.34
N LEU A 102 0.99 -9.42 -9.58
CA LEU A 102 1.61 -9.51 -10.91
C LEU A 102 1.67 -10.97 -11.38
N GLU A 103 2.23 -11.24 -12.56
CA GLU A 103 2.28 -12.60 -13.10
C GLU A 103 3.12 -13.54 -12.22
N THR A 104 4.29 -13.08 -11.77
CA THR A 104 5.22 -13.90 -10.97
C THR A 104 5.44 -13.39 -9.55
N TRP A 105 4.96 -12.19 -9.22
CA TRP A 105 5.15 -11.56 -7.92
C TRP A 105 3.84 -11.03 -7.33
N ALA A 106 3.68 -11.16 -6.01
CA ALA A 106 2.80 -10.30 -5.23
C ALA A 106 3.64 -9.16 -4.64
N VAL A 107 3.13 -7.94 -4.71
CA VAL A 107 3.80 -6.73 -4.19
C VAL A 107 2.86 -6.02 -3.23
N LEU A 108 3.29 -5.87 -1.98
CA LEU A 108 2.67 -5.01 -0.99
C LEU A 108 3.52 -3.75 -0.87
N ALA A 109 3.02 -2.66 -1.46
CA ALA A 109 3.59 -1.34 -1.25
C ALA A 109 2.99 -0.73 0.01
N VAL A 110 3.88 -0.15 0.80
CA VAL A 110 3.53 0.49 2.04
C VAL A 110 3.93 1.96 1.94
N ILE A 111 2.93 2.82 2.06
CA ILE A 111 3.01 4.24 1.74
C ILE A 111 2.82 5.03 3.04
N THR A 112 3.82 5.84 3.36
CA THR A 112 3.85 6.65 4.56
C THR A 112 4.14 8.10 4.25
N GLY A 113 3.63 8.96 5.12
CA GLY A 113 3.86 10.38 5.07
C GLY A 113 5.08 10.73 5.91
N ALA A 114 5.97 11.53 5.35
CA ALA A 114 7.09 12.10 6.09
C ALA A 114 7.07 13.62 5.97
N ILE A 115 7.43 14.31 7.04
CA ILE A 115 7.58 15.77 7.05
C ILE A 115 9.00 16.11 7.44
N ASP A 116 9.71 16.79 6.54
CA ASP A 116 11.09 17.20 6.81
C ASP A 116 11.17 18.48 7.66
N PHE A 117 12.39 18.93 7.98
CA PHE A 117 12.61 20.14 8.79
C PHE A 117 12.14 21.44 8.11
N ALA A 118 11.86 21.43 6.80
CA ALA A 118 11.36 22.56 6.04
C ALA A 118 9.81 22.57 5.93
N PRO A 119 9.12 22.05 6.96
CA PRO A 119 7.75 21.53 6.95
C PRO A 119 7.21 21.01 5.60
N ARG A 120 8.01 20.32 4.77
CA ARG A 120 7.51 19.79 3.51
C ARG A 120 7.03 18.36 3.69
N TYR A 121 5.81 18.12 3.25
CA TYR A 121 5.27 16.77 3.16
C TYR A 121 5.83 16.03 1.94
N LEU A 122 6.29 14.80 2.17
CA LEU A 122 6.68 13.86 1.14
C LEU A 122 6.04 12.50 1.40
N THR A 123 5.80 11.76 0.32
CA THR A 123 5.35 10.39 0.39
C THR A 123 6.54 9.46 0.22
N VAL A 124 6.76 8.56 1.17
CA VAL A 124 7.78 7.52 1.11
C VAL A 124 7.10 6.18 0.86
N GLN A 125 7.69 5.37 -0.02
CA GLN A 125 7.15 4.08 -0.46
C GLN A 125 8.19 2.98 -0.26
N ARG A 126 7.81 1.97 0.49
CA ARG A 126 8.57 0.73 0.70
C ARG A 126 7.79 -0.43 0.13
N TYR A 127 8.47 -1.35 -0.55
CA TYR A 127 7.86 -2.44 -1.28
C TYR A 127 8.32 -3.76 -0.69
N PHE A 128 7.35 -4.62 -0.38
CA PHE A 128 7.59 -6.00 0.04
C PHE A 128 7.05 -6.95 -1.01
N CYS A 129 7.90 -7.88 -1.45
CA CYS A 129 7.63 -8.73 -2.60
C CYS A 129 7.72 -10.20 -2.20
N CYS A 130 6.71 -10.97 -2.57
CA CYS A 130 6.68 -12.42 -2.37
C CYS A 130 6.40 -13.08 -3.72
N GLN A 131 7.17 -14.11 -4.06
CA GLN A 131 7.00 -14.79 -5.34
C GLN A 131 5.65 -15.52 -5.35
N GLN A 132 4.96 -15.51 -6.49
CA GLN A 132 3.74 -16.28 -6.69
C GLN A 132 4.03 -17.78 -6.76
N SER A 133 3.10 -18.58 -6.26
CA SER A 133 3.17 -20.04 -6.32
C SER A 133 1.77 -20.63 -6.41
N ASP A 134 1.66 -21.83 -6.98
CA ASP A 134 0.44 -22.62 -6.95
C ASP A 134 0.11 -23.12 -5.54
N ASP A 135 1.12 -23.29 -4.68
CA ASP A 135 1.01 -24.00 -3.41
C ASP A 135 0.57 -23.07 -2.24
N TYR A 136 0.71 -21.74 -2.40
CA TYR A 136 0.33 -20.76 -1.38
C TYR A 136 -0.20 -19.45 -1.99
N ASP A 137 -0.87 -18.64 -1.18
CA ASP A 137 -1.32 -17.29 -1.55
C ASP A 137 -0.25 -16.27 -1.14
N ALA A 138 0.47 -15.74 -2.12
CA ALA A 138 1.58 -14.81 -1.92
C ALA A 138 1.12 -13.49 -1.29
N MET A 139 -0.06 -12.98 -1.66
CA MET A 139 -0.57 -11.72 -1.12
C MET A 139 -1.07 -11.91 0.32
N ALA A 140 -1.80 -12.99 0.60
CA ALA A 140 -2.21 -13.33 1.97
C ALA A 140 -1.00 -13.58 2.89
N THR A 141 0.06 -14.16 2.35
CA THR A 141 1.34 -14.33 3.05
C THR A 141 1.97 -12.98 3.40
N LEU A 142 2.06 -12.04 2.44
CA LEU A 142 2.56 -10.69 2.69
C LEU A 142 1.73 -9.95 3.74
N ILE A 143 0.39 -10.00 3.65
CA ILE A 143 -0.52 -9.35 4.61
C ILE A 143 -0.31 -9.92 6.02
N THR A 144 -0.25 -11.24 6.14
CA THR A 144 -0.09 -11.94 7.43
C THR A 144 1.26 -11.64 8.06
N TRP A 145 2.32 -11.64 7.25
CA TRP A 145 3.66 -11.27 7.69
C TRP A 145 3.72 -9.79 8.13
N TRP A 146 3.21 -8.87 7.31
CA TRP A 146 3.23 -7.43 7.59
C TRP A 146 2.50 -7.09 8.90
N GLU A 147 1.35 -7.71 9.14
CA GLU A 147 0.56 -7.48 10.35
C GLU A 147 1.29 -7.93 11.62
N LYS A 148 2.10 -8.98 11.52
CA LYS A 148 2.91 -9.52 12.63
C LYS A 148 4.12 -8.66 12.91
N GLU A 149 4.86 -8.28 11.88
CA GLU A 149 6.14 -7.57 12.05
C GLU A 149 5.94 -6.07 12.35
N ARG A 150 4.96 -5.41 11.72
CA ARG A 150 4.66 -3.97 11.88
C ARG A 150 5.92 -3.10 11.93
N LEU A 151 6.82 -3.34 10.98
CA LEU A 151 8.14 -2.75 10.97
C LEU A 151 8.06 -1.22 10.95
N ILE A 152 8.92 -0.59 11.76
CA ILE A 152 9.17 0.86 11.77
C ILE A 152 10.57 1.03 11.20
N PHE A 153 10.72 1.92 10.22
CA PHE A 153 12.01 2.17 9.59
C PHE A 153 12.39 3.62 9.79
N ASP A 154 13.68 3.90 9.87
CA ASP A 154 14.16 5.27 9.77
C ASP A 154 14.12 5.70 8.30
N ILE A 155 13.54 6.87 8.03
CA ILE A 155 13.39 7.43 6.69
C ILE A 155 14.76 7.71 6.07
N CYS A 156 15.74 8.13 6.87
CA CYS A 156 17.09 8.43 6.42
C CYS A 156 17.99 7.20 6.35
N ASP A 157 17.56 6.06 6.89
CA ASP A 157 18.35 4.84 6.91
C ASP A 157 18.46 4.21 5.51
N ASN A 158 19.70 4.15 5.03
CA ASN A 158 20.06 3.54 3.75
C ASN A 158 20.70 2.17 3.92
N ASP A 159 20.66 1.61 5.13
CA ASP A 159 21.14 0.26 5.39
C ASP A 159 20.52 -0.73 4.40
N PRO A 160 21.27 -1.79 4.05
CA PRO A 160 20.75 -2.81 3.18
C PRO A 160 19.47 -3.36 3.80
N GLY A 161 18.42 -3.46 2.97
CA GLY A 161 17.16 -4.06 3.39
C GLY A 161 17.40 -5.48 3.90
N LYS A 162 16.40 -6.03 4.56
CA LYS A 162 16.48 -7.39 5.09
C LYS A 162 15.67 -8.34 4.21
N ILE A 163 16.21 -9.53 3.95
CA ILE A 163 15.39 -10.65 3.47
C ILE A 163 14.66 -11.20 4.68
N TYR A 164 13.33 -11.24 4.60
CA TYR A 164 12.50 -11.80 5.66
C TYR A 164 12.01 -13.19 5.27
N GLU A 165 11.74 -14.01 6.27
CA GLU A 165 11.10 -15.31 6.09
C GLU A 165 9.68 -15.26 6.66
N ALA A 166 8.72 -15.77 5.90
CA ALA A 166 7.34 -15.90 6.33
C ALA A 166 6.84 -17.33 6.18
N SER A 167 5.96 -17.76 7.07
CA SER A 167 5.21 -19.00 6.88
C SER A 167 4.18 -18.77 5.77
N PRO A 168 4.16 -19.61 4.71
CA PRO A 168 3.23 -19.43 3.62
C PRO A 168 1.78 -19.63 4.07
N VAL A 169 0.89 -18.77 3.61
CA VAL A 169 -0.56 -18.95 3.76
C VAL A 169 -1.02 -19.90 2.67
N ILE A 170 -1.35 -21.13 3.04
CA ILE A 170 -1.85 -22.14 2.11
C ILE A 170 -3.17 -21.66 1.51
N LYS A 171 -3.35 -21.89 0.21
CA LYS A 171 -4.62 -21.67 -0.50
C LYS A 171 -5.67 -22.67 -0.01
N GLU A 172 -6.20 -22.45 1.18
CA GLU A 172 -7.45 -23.08 1.61
C GLU A 172 -8.63 -22.30 1.01
N GLN A 173 -9.79 -22.95 0.86
CA GLN A 173 -11.01 -22.30 0.38
C GLN A 173 -11.24 -20.98 1.15
N PRO A 174 -11.70 -19.92 0.47
CA PRO A 174 -11.71 -18.58 1.02
C PRO A 174 -12.38 -18.57 2.40
N PRO A 175 -11.75 -17.97 3.43
CA PRO A 175 -12.38 -17.87 4.74
C PRO A 175 -13.75 -17.22 4.54
N HIS A 176 -14.77 -17.83 5.14
CA HIS A 176 -16.17 -17.44 5.03
C HIS A 176 -16.32 -15.92 4.92
N ASN A 177 -16.87 -15.50 3.77
CA ASN A 177 -17.21 -14.14 3.38
C ASN A 177 -17.61 -13.28 4.58
N THR A 178 -16.66 -12.49 5.10
CA THR A 178 -17.09 -11.21 5.67
C THR A 178 -17.46 -10.40 4.44
N LEU A 179 -18.77 -10.30 4.16
CA LEU A 179 -19.29 -9.53 3.04
C LEU A 179 -18.77 -8.10 3.20
N LEU A 180 -17.72 -7.76 2.45
CA LEU A 180 -17.27 -6.38 2.33
C LEU A 180 -18.36 -5.64 1.57
N SER A 181 -18.91 -4.62 2.21
CA SER A 181 -19.77 -3.66 1.52
C SER A 181 -18.88 -2.78 0.65
N TYR A 182 -19.13 -2.79 -0.66
CA TYR A 182 -18.46 -1.93 -1.61
C TYR A 182 -19.46 -1.38 -2.62
N SER A 183 -19.14 -0.23 -3.19
CA SER A 183 -19.95 0.44 -4.19
C SER A 183 -19.16 0.62 -5.49
N PRO A 184 -19.80 0.52 -6.67
CA PRO A 184 -19.13 0.87 -7.92
C PRO A 184 -18.77 2.37 -7.91
N SER A 185 -17.60 2.70 -8.44
CA SER A 185 -17.17 4.08 -8.65
C SER A 185 -17.62 4.59 -10.02
N ALA A 186 -17.42 5.89 -10.26
CA ALA A 186 -17.60 6.48 -11.60
C ALA A 186 -16.55 6.01 -12.64
N TYR A 187 -15.49 5.32 -12.20
CA TYR A 187 -14.46 4.75 -13.06
C TYR A 187 -14.74 3.27 -13.30
N ASN A 188 -14.65 2.86 -14.57
CA ASN A 188 -14.88 1.46 -14.94
C ASN A 188 -13.97 0.53 -14.15
N ASN A 189 -14.56 -0.54 -13.60
CA ASN A 189 -13.90 -1.62 -12.86
C ASN A 189 -13.27 -1.22 -11.52
N LEU A 190 -13.46 0.02 -11.06
CA LEU A 190 -13.06 0.45 -9.71
C LEU A 190 -14.27 0.41 -8.77
N TYR A 191 -14.10 -0.27 -7.64
CA TYR A 191 -15.04 -0.35 -6.54
C TYR A 191 -14.47 0.30 -5.29
N LEU A 192 -15.34 0.89 -4.48
CA LEU A 192 -14.97 1.66 -3.28
C LEU A 192 -15.54 1.05 -2.03
N ILE A 193 -14.75 1.04 -0.97
CA ILE A 193 -15.16 0.69 0.38
C ILE A 193 -15.15 1.95 1.25
N SER A 194 -16.14 2.07 2.12
CA SER A 194 -16.28 3.18 3.08
C SER A 194 -15.05 3.33 4.00
N PRO A 195 -14.73 4.55 4.46
CA PRO A 195 -13.63 4.82 5.40
C PRO A 195 -13.73 4.13 6.77
N GLU A 196 -14.86 3.52 7.10
CA GLU A 196 -15.14 2.94 8.43
C GLU A 196 -14.35 1.67 8.76
N ILE A 197 -13.63 1.09 7.80
CA ILE A 197 -12.89 -0.16 8.00
C ILE A 197 -11.53 0.10 8.64
N GLU A 198 -11.29 -0.51 9.79
CA GLU A 198 -10.00 -0.44 10.49
C GLU A 198 -8.89 -1.25 9.82
N LEU A 199 -7.64 -0.83 10.03
CA LEU A 199 -6.45 -1.57 9.60
C LEU A 199 -6.27 -2.84 10.45
N SER A 200 -6.75 -3.98 9.94
CA SER A 200 -6.54 -5.31 10.53
C SER A 200 -6.20 -6.34 9.46
N LYS A 201 -5.50 -7.42 9.82
CA LYS A 201 -5.23 -8.52 8.90
C LYS A 201 -6.50 -9.05 8.25
N ASN A 202 -7.56 -9.28 9.03
CA ASN A 202 -8.81 -9.84 8.51
C ASN A 202 -9.47 -8.93 7.46
N ASN A 203 -9.43 -7.61 7.68
CA ASN A 203 -9.95 -6.65 6.71
C ASN A 203 -9.09 -6.61 5.45
N LEU A 204 -7.77 -6.60 5.58
CA LEU A 204 -6.85 -6.63 4.41
C LEU A 204 -6.98 -7.93 3.61
N LEU A 205 -7.11 -9.08 4.28
CA LEU A 205 -7.35 -10.37 3.62
C LEU A 205 -8.70 -10.37 2.88
N SER A 206 -9.75 -9.82 3.50
CA SER A 206 -11.06 -9.66 2.85
C SER A 206 -10.94 -8.76 1.61
N ILE A 207 -10.25 -7.62 1.71
CA ILE A 207 -10.04 -6.69 0.60
C ILE A 207 -9.29 -7.38 -0.54
N SER A 208 -8.19 -8.08 -0.23
CA SER A 208 -7.38 -8.79 -1.23
C SER A 208 -8.18 -9.89 -1.94
N SER A 209 -8.98 -10.66 -1.18
CA SER A 209 -9.83 -11.73 -1.72
C SER A 209 -10.93 -11.17 -2.62
N THR A 210 -11.67 -10.16 -2.15
CA THR A 210 -12.72 -9.48 -2.94
C THR A 210 -12.15 -8.84 -4.20
N CYS A 211 -11.00 -8.17 -4.09
CA CYS A 211 -10.29 -7.60 -5.24
C CYS A 211 -9.95 -8.67 -6.29
N SER A 212 -9.47 -9.84 -5.86
CA SER A 212 -9.09 -10.93 -6.76
C SER A 212 -10.30 -11.48 -7.52
N GLN A 213 -11.44 -11.65 -6.83
CA GLN A 213 -12.69 -12.10 -7.45
C GLN A 213 -13.21 -11.09 -8.49
N LEU A 214 -13.20 -9.79 -8.16
CA LEU A 214 -13.62 -8.72 -9.08
C LEU A 214 -12.68 -8.62 -10.30
N ALA A 215 -11.38 -8.78 -10.09
CA ALA A 215 -10.39 -8.75 -11.17
C ALA A 215 -10.56 -9.93 -12.14
N GLU A 216 -10.87 -11.13 -11.62
CA GLU A 216 -11.17 -12.30 -12.44
C GLU A 216 -12.41 -12.09 -13.32
N GLN A 217 -13.49 -11.56 -12.73
CA GLN A 217 -14.73 -11.23 -13.45
C GLN A 217 -14.49 -10.21 -14.57
N ASN A 218 -13.65 -9.21 -14.31
CA ASN A 218 -13.33 -8.14 -15.26
C ASN A 218 -12.13 -8.44 -16.17
N ARG A 219 -11.51 -9.63 -16.03
CA ARG A 219 -10.29 -10.03 -16.74
C ARG A 219 -9.18 -8.98 -16.64
N SER A 220 -8.98 -8.44 -15.44
CA SER A 220 -8.01 -7.40 -15.15
C SER A 220 -6.99 -7.86 -14.09
N THR A 221 -5.99 -7.02 -13.80
CA THR A 221 -5.02 -7.28 -12.75
C THR A 221 -5.56 -6.88 -11.38
N ALA A 222 -5.53 -7.79 -10.41
CA ALA A 222 -5.93 -7.51 -9.04
C ALA A 222 -5.00 -6.46 -8.40
N THR A 223 -5.54 -5.26 -8.19
CA THR A 223 -4.84 -4.15 -7.52
C THR A 223 -5.80 -3.52 -6.53
N TRP A 224 -5.46 -3.57 -5.25
CA TRP A 224 -6.26 -2.98 -4.18
C TRP A 224 -5.47 -1.96 -3.39
N ALA A 225 -6.18 -1.04 -2.76
CA ALA A 225 -5.58 -0.09 -1.84
C ALA A 225 -6.43 0.11 -0.57
N PHE A 226 -5.76 0.48 0.51
CA PHE A 226 -6.36 0.78 1.81
C PHE A 226 -5.92 2.15 2.31
N ASN A 227 -6.84 2.87 2.95
CA ASN A 227 -6.67 4.19 3.54
C ASN A 227 -6.18 5.23 2.52
N VAL A 228 -6.90 5.36 1.40
CA VAL A 228 -6.52 6.25 0.29
C VAL A 228 -7.35 7.52 0.26
N ASN A 229 -6.68 8.68 0.19
CA ASN A 229 -7.34 9.99 0.02
C ASN A 229 -7.13 10.59 -1.38
N HIS A 230 -6.26 10.01 -2.18
CA HIS A 230 -6.05 10.42 -3.56
C HIS A 230 -5.46 9.27 -4.38
N LEU A 231 -5.99 9.11 -5.60
CA LEU A 231 -5.50 8.19 -6.62
C LEU A 231 -4.99 9.01 -7.79
N LYS A 232 -3.77 8.75 -8.23
CA LYS A 232 -3.24 9.40 -9.44
C LYS A 232 -3.86 8.82 -10.71
N MET A 233 -4.05 7.50 -10.75
CA MET A 233 -4.57 6.73 -11.89
C MET A 233 -5.63 5.73 -11.39
N PRO A 234 -6.88 6.17 -11.16
CA PRO A 234 -7.95 5.33 -10.60
C PRO A 234 -8.22 4.04 -11.39
N GLU A 235 -8.05 4.06 -12.71
CA GLU A 235 -8.26 2.94 -13.64
C GLU A 235 -7.31 1.76 -13.43
N LEU A 236 -6.21 1.97 -12.68
CA LEU A 236 -5.26 0.90 -12.35
C LEU A 236 -5.70 0.09 -11.12
N PHE A 237 -6.76 0.52 -10.43
CA PHE A 237 -7.25 -0.10 -9.21
C PHE A 237 -8.57 -0.83 -9.45
N THR A 238 -8.70 -1.99 -8.81
CA THR A 238 -9.95 -2.76 -8.79
C THR A 238 -10.79 -2.42 -7.55
N LEU A 239 -10.14 -2.29 -6.39
CA LEU A 239 -10.84 -2.09 -5.11
C LEU A 239 -10.05 -1.14 -4.21
N VAL A 240 -10.68 -0.06 -3.76
CA VAL A 240 -10.03 0.93 -2.91
C VAL A 240 -10.88 1.19 -1.68
N GLN A 241 -10.28 1.06 -0.51
CA GLN A 241 -10.87 1.56 0.73
C GLN A 241 -10.46 3.03 0.90
N ALA A 242 -11.48 3.88 0.96
CA ALA A 242 -11.33 5.32 1.09
C ALA A 242 -10.73 5.67 2.46
N GLY A 243 -9.83 6.64 2.53
CA GLY A 243 -9.31 7.15 3.80
C GLY A 243 -10.26 8.13 4.48
N THR A 244 -11.10 8.83 3.71
CA THR A 244 -12.12 9.75 4.23
C THR A 244 -13.44 9.66 3.46
N LEU A 245 -14.50 10.20 4.06
CA LEU A 245 -15.82 10.27 3.43
C LEU A 245 -15.80 11.20 2.21
N GLU A 246 -15.03 12.31 2.25
CA GLU A 246 -14.94 13.23 1.12
C GLU A 246 -14.36 12.54 -0.13
N PHE A 247 -13.31 11.71 0.06
CA PHE A 247 -12.76 10.92 -1.04
C PHE A 247 -13.77 9.88 -1.53
N TYR A 248 -14.44 9.18 -0.62
CA TYR A 248 -15.46 8.19 -0.98
C TYR A 248 -16.59 8.82 -1.83
N ASP A 249 -17.15 9.93 -1.38
CA ASP A 249 -18.26 10.62 -2.02
C ASP A 249 -17.87 11.26 -3.37
N GLN A 250 -16.60 11.65 -3.53
CA GLN A 250 -16.08 12.19 -4.79
C GLN A 250 -16.06 11.13 -5.90
N TYR A 251 -15.77 9.87 -5.56
CA TYR A 251 -15.55 8.81 -6.55
C TYR A 251 -16.74 7.85 -6.68
N ILE A 252 -17.67 7.83 -5.73
CA ILE A 252 -18.83 6.95 -5.82
C ILE A 252 -19.73 7.37 -6.98
N PHE A 253 -20.26 6.37 -7.69
CA PHE A 253 -21.20 6.64 -8.76
C PHE A 253 -22.55 7.05 -8.15
N HIS A 254 -22.83 8.35 -8.11
CA HIS A 254 -24.17 8.85 -7.81
C HIS A 254 -25.06 8.59 -9.01
N GLN A 255 -25.98 7.62 -8.90
CA GLN A 255 -27.12 7.58 -9.82
C GLN A 255 -27.90 8.88 -9.59
N SER A 256 -27.76 9.84 -10.51
CA SER A 256 -28.67 10.97 -10.57
C SER A 256 -30.08 10.41 -10.60
N VAL A 257 -30.88 10.75 -9.59
CA VAL A 257 -32.30 10.43 -9.48
C VAL A 257 -32.99 11.00 -10.71
N GLY A 258 -33.18 10.15 -11.72
CA GLY A 258 -34.09 10.39 -12.82
C GLY A 258 -35.50 10.15 -12.32
N SER A 259 -36.06 11.10 -11.57
CA SER A 259 -37.50 11.16 -11.33
C SER A 259 -38.05 12.54 -11.66
N GLY A 260 -38.96 12.54 -12.64
CA GLY A 260 -40.05 13.50 -12.71
C GLY A 260 -39.75 14.81 -13.40
N ASN A 261 -39.87 14.83 -14.73
CA ASN A 261 -40.73 15.79 -15.42
C ASN A 261 -41.03 15.26 -16.82
N ALA A 262 -41.97 14.33 -16.87
CA ALA A 262 -42.78 14.08 -18.05
C ALA A 262 -44.25 14.17 -17.60
N ASN A 263 -44.92 15.17 -18.18
CA ASN A 263 -46.32 15.59 -18.07
C ASN A 263 -46.71 16.50 -16.90
#